data_AF-A0A2D1U3S7-F1
#
_entry.id   AF-A0A2D1U3S7-F1
#
_cell.length_a   1.000
_cell.length_b   1.000
_cell.length_c   1.000
_cell.angle_alpha   90.00
_cell.angle_beta   90.00
_cell.angle_gamma   90.00
#
_symmetry.space_group_name_H-M   'P 1'
#
loop_
_entity.id
_entity.type
_entity.pdbx_description
1 polymer ?
#
loop_
_entity_poly.entity_id
_entity_poly.type
_entity_poly.pdbx_seq_one_letter_code
_entity_poly.pdbx_strand_id
1 'polypeptide(L)'
;MATPRRRIRIRDKDATMKQFIDAIGDILRAEGYSGLKVNRIARYTGKDKTLIARYFTDLAGLQRAYIMEKDYWIPIFERFVLTDVDGIAEIKETFVTLMQENFDFFSSNSEMQHIILWQISEENDLMTEISNGREEHGDRLFELTDPTFEGSDVNFRAVIGLLLGGIYYMVLHAATNKSKVCGIDLNRESDKLEILKTIEQLITWACERADPNEKLNQSRYMMNYQFELLETFAVQLSAKTDTTETNVPDAMMVNETKKLGRNIPHHVTGLNNDTQVTSYMKMCMTKLAEVSDLLFVPERKYNPDADLVVDLLMSLLKMFGDTVPEGIILPKLFCKREFAGFYDKWQVIKGNLEGSKIDPFIIDIVYLPFWNFSMVEHDVRWCDYKYLKTYASIVELETSTEGLNEAKVLDLMIGIGMNHSRLTVYYTTLMKNTCEGLPELKRSKFLLESQTAVCQVSNRTNLRFDTGKTTIVEELSRWIDMELKRNLSLPDEPEEENPLSLGTNLNAGQLAYWQKLQLDHGIYEEVTTLDQFSDKVSHNFKIRGGARASASSVKSKLYPKIEVNYRPLREKLEKMLDEVKLYGN
;
A
#
# COMPACT_ATOMS: atom_id res chain seq x y z
N MET A 1 -36.04 -96.62 -43.62
CA MET A 1 -35.72 -95.95 -42.35
C MET A 1 -34.72 -94.84 -42.63
N ALA A 2 -35.15 -93.58 -42.60
CA ALA A 2 -34.26 -92.43 -42.79
C ALA A 2 -33.94 -91.80 -41.42
N THR A 3 -32.66 -91.79 -41.06
CA THR A 3 -32.09 -91.22 -39.85
C THR A 3 -32.34 -89.71 -39.80
N PRO A 4 -32.69 -89.10 -38.64
CA PRO A 4 -32.94 -87.66 -38.60
C PRO A 4 -31.65 -86.89 -38.88
N ARG A 5 -31.67 -85.98 -39.87
CA ARG A 5 -30.59 -85.02 -40.09
C ARG A 5 -30.42 -84.15 -38.84
N ARG A 6 -29.25 -84.25 -38.21
CA ARG A 6 -28.82 -83.42 -37.08
C ARG A 6 -28.87 -81.94 -37.50
N ARG A 7 -29.77 -81.15 -36.93
CA ARG A 7 -29.81 -79.69 -37.14
C ARG A 7 -28.47 -79.10 -36.67
N ILE A 8 -27.60 -78.70 -37.60
CA ILE A 8 -26.39 -77.94 -37.28
C ILE A 8 -26.87 -76.53 -36.93
N ARG A 9 -26.90 -76.22 -35.62
CA ARG A 9 -27.12 -74.86 -35.11
C ARG A 9 -25.94 -74.02 -35.59
N ILE A 10 -26.17 -73.10 -36.52
CA ILE A 10 -25.21 -72.04 -36.84
C ILE A 10 -25.00 -71.27 -35.54
N ARG A 11 -23.84 -71.45 -34.91
CA ARG A 11 -23.46 -70.75 -33.69
C ARG A 11 -22.92 -69.40 -34.11
N ASP A 12 -23.75 -68.38 -33.99
CA ASP A 12 -23.33 -67.00 -34.13
C ASP A 12 -22.45 -66.63 -32.92
N LYS A 13 -21.14 -66.53 -33.18
CA LYS A 13 -20.11 -66.22 -32.17
C LYS A 13 -20.39 -64.84 -31.57
N ASP A 14 -20.65 -63.86 -32.40
CA ASP A 14 -20.79 -62.46 -32.01
C ASP A 14 -22.07 -62.24 -31.21
N ALA A 15 -23.18 -62.87 -31.63
CA ALA A 15 -24.42 -62.88 -30.85
C ALA A 15 -24.23 -63.55 -29.47
N THR A 16 -23.38 -64.59 -29.38
CA THR A 16 -23.09 -65.24 -28.09
C THR A 16 -22.17 -64.39 -27.22
N MET A 17 -21.18 -63.70 -27.79
CA MET A 17 -20.33 -62.75 -27.06
C MET A 17 -21.16 -61.59 -26.51
N LYS A 18 -22.04 -61.01 -27.32
CA LYS A 18 -22.95 -59.95 -26.88
C LYS A 18 -23.87 -60.40 -25.75
N GLN A 19 -24.44 -61.61 -25.82
CA GLN A 19 -25.26 -62.16 -24.73
C GLN A 19 -24.51 -62.28 -23.40
N PHE A 20 -23.20 -62.59 -23.44
CA PHE A 20 -22.39 -62.60 -22.22
C PHE A 20 -22.14 -61.19 -21.68
N ILE A 21 -21.86 -60.22 -22.55
CA ILE A 21 -21.65 -58.81 -22.17
C ILE A 21 -22.95 -58.21 -21.59
N ASP A 22 -24.09 -58.41 -22.26
CA ASP A 22 -25.41 -57.95 -21.80
C ASP A 22 -25.74 -58.53 -20.41
N ALA A 23 -25.40 -59.81 -20.20
CA ALA A 23 -25.60 -60.48 -18.91
C ALA A 23 -24.75 -59.88 -17.78
N ILE A 24 -23.54 -59.37 -18.06
CA ILE A 24 -22.75 -58.65 -17.06
C ILE A 24 -23.53 -57.41 -16.60
N GLY A 25 -24.03 -56.59 -17.52
CA GLY A 25 -24.77 -55.38 -17.19
C GLY A 25 -26.06 -55.64 -16.41
N ASP A 26 -26.83 -56.66 -16.82
CA ASP A 26 -28.03 -57.06 -16.09
C ASP A 26 -27.74 -57.54 -14.66
N ILE A 27 -26.72 -58.37 -14.49
CA ILE A 27 -26.32 -58.87 -13.16
C ILE A 27 -25.76 -57.73 -12.31
N LEU A 28 -24.95 -56.85 -12.90
CA LEU A 28 -24.34 -55.72 -12.20
C LEU A 28 -25.42 -54.76 -11.67
N ARG A 29 -26.45 -54.46 -12.46
CA ARG A 29 -27.61 -53.65 -12.03
C ARG A 29 -28.45 -54.30 -10.94
N ALA A 30 -28.58 -55.63 -10.95
CA ALA A 30 -29.45 -56.35 -10.02
C ALA A 30 -28.76 -56.71 -8.69
N GLU A 31 -27.48 -57.10 -8.74
CA GLU A 31 -26.77 -57.74 -7.64
C GLU A 31 -25.43 -57.04 -7.30
N GLY A 32 -25.05 -56.00 -8.05
CA GLY A 32 -23.73 -55.37 -7.94
C GLY A 32 -22.60 -56.30 -8.40
N TYR A 33 -21.36 -55.85 -8.18
CA TYR A 33 -20.17 -56.57 -8.65
C TYR A 33 -20.01 -57.96 -8.03
N SER A 34 -20.49 -58.17 -6.80
CA SER A 34 -20.42 -59.45 -6.09
C SER A 34 -21.17 -60.60 -6.81
N GLY A 35 -22.13 -60.26 -7.67
CA GLY A 35 -22.89 -61.21 -8.50
C GLY A 35 -22.14 -61.70 -9.75
N LEU A 36 -21.06 -61.03 -10.15
CA LEU A 36 -20.31 -61.32 -11.38
C LEU A 36 -19.43 -62.56 -11.25
N LYS A 37 -20.07 -63.74 -11.22
CA LYS A 37 -19.41 -65.04 -11.13
C LYS A 37 -19.66 -65.86 -12.40
N VAL A 38 -18.65 -66.59 -12.87
CA VAL A 38 -18.70 -67.44 -14.09
C VAL A 38 -19.99 -68.28 -14.15
N ASN A 39 -20.32 -68.98 -13.06
CA ASN A 39 -21.51 -69.85 -13.02
C ASN A 39 -22.83 -69.06 -13.04
N ARG A 40 -22.86 -67.84 -12.47
CA ARG A 40 -24.04 -66.98 -12.48
C ARG A 40 -24.32 -66.49 -13.89
N ILE A 41 -23.29 -66.00 -14.58
CA ILE A 41 -23.35 -65.49 -15.96
C ILE A 41 -23.74 -66.60 -16.94
N ALA A 42 -23.12 -67.79 -16.82
CA ALA A 42 -23.47 -68.95 -17.65
C ALA A 42 -24.93 -69.39 -17.45
N ARG A 43 -25.42 -69.38 -16.20
CA ARG A 43 -26.82 -69.69 -15.88
C ARG A 43 -27.78 -68.64 -16.43
N TYR A 44 -27.44 -67.35 -16.31
CA TYR A 44 -28.25 -66.24 -16.80
C TYR A 44 -28.45 -66.31 -18.32
N THR A 45 -27.35 -66.56 -19.06
CA THR A 45 -27.35 -66.64 -20.53
C THR A 45 -27.84 -67.99 -21.08
N GLY A 46 -27.92 -69.02 -20.23
CA GLY A 46 -28.18 -70.40 -20.66
C GLY A 46 -27.08 -70.99 -21.55
N LYS A 47 -25.86 -70.43 -21.49
CA LYS A 47 -24.70 -70.84 -22.29
C LYS A 47 -23.70 -71.64 -21.46
N ASP A 48 -22.89 -72.43 -22.15
CA ASP A 48 -21.81 -73.18 -21.52
C ASP A 48 -20.71 -72.23 -21.02
N LYS A 49 -20.32 -72.36 -19.75
CA LYS A 49 -19.27 -71.53 -19.11
C LYS A 49 -17.92 -71.60 -19.83
N THR A 50 -17.63 -72.70 -20.52
CA THR A 50 -16.39 -72.86 -21.31
C THR A 50 -16.30 -71.85 -22.46
N LEU A 51 -17.44 -71.32 -22.92
CA LEU A 51 -17.45 -70.30 -23.96
C LEU A 51 -16.93 -68.95 -23.48
N ILE A 52 -17.00 -68.67 -22.17
CA ILE A 52 -16.41 -67.45 -21.59
C ILE A 52 -14.89 -67.52 -21.75
N ALA A 53 -14.27 -68.61 -21.28
CA ALA A 53 -12.83 -68.83 -21.44
C ALA A 53 -12.41 -68.86 -22.93
N ARG A 54 -13.25 -69.39 -23.81
CA ARG A 54 -12.97 -69.46 -25.25
C ARG A 54 -12.99 -68.10 -25.95
N TYR A 55 -13.91 -67.20 -25.56
CA TYR A 55 -14.12 -65.93 -26.27
C TYR A 55 -13.47 -64.74 -25.59
N PHE A 56 -13.24 -64.81 -24.28
CA PHE A 56 -12.73 -63.72 -23.45
C PHE A 56 -11.51 -64.11 -22.62
N THR A 57 -10.92 -65.29 -22.88
CA THR A 57 -9.79 -65.87 -22.11
C THR A 57 -10.18 -66.36 -20.72
N ASP A 58 -10.83 -65.52 -19.91
CA ASP A 58 -11.32 -65.82 -18.56
C ASP A 58 -12.50 -64.90 -18.18
N LEU A 59 -12.89 -64.90 -16.89
CA LEU A 59 -13.92 -64.00 -16.38
C LEU A 59 -13.48 -62.54 -16.42
N ALA A 60 -12.21 -62.26 -16.10
CA ALA A 60 -11.67 -60.91 -16.07
C ALA A 60 -11.67 -60.28 -17.48
N GLY A 61 -11.36 -61.05 -18.52
CA GLY A 61 -11.45 -60.59 -19.90
C GLY A 61 -12.89 -60.30 -20.36
N LEU A 62 -13.89 -61.03 -19.84
CA LEU A 62 -15.30 -60.70 -20.11
C LEU A 62 -15.72 -59.42 -19.38
N GLN A 63 -15.33 -59.29 -18.10
CA GLN A 63 -15.58 -58.09 -17.31
C GLN A 63 -14.89 -56.86 -17.93
N ARG A 64 -13.64 -57.01 -18.39
CA ARG A 64 -12.90 -55.99 -19.13
C ARG A 64 -13.63 -55.55 -20.38
N ALA A 65 -14.06 -56.50 -21.22
CA ALA A 65 -14.78 -56.18 -22.44
C ALA A 65 -16.07 -55.39 -22.17
N TYR A 66 -16.82 -55.75 -21.12
CA TYR A 66 -17.99 -55.00 -20.70
C TYR A 66 -17.64 -53.60 -20.18
N ILE A 67 -16.64 -53.47 -19.29
CA ILE A 67 -16.28 -52.17 -18.72
C ILE A 67 -15.76 -51.24 -19.82
N MET A 68 -14.88 -51.70 -20.72
CA MET A 68 -14.40 -50.89 -21.84
C MET A 68 -15.52 -50.46 -22.79
N GLU A 69 -16.59 -51.25 -22.95
CA GLU A 69 -17.76 -50.85 -23.74
C GLU A 69 -18.57 -49.73 -23.05
N LYS A 70 -18.62 -49.74 -21.71
CA LYS A 70 -19.43 -48.79 -20.93
C LYS A 70 -18.66 -47.59 -20.40
N ASP A 71 -17.34 -47.63 -20.45
CA ASP A 71 -16.48 -46.58 -19.91
C ASP A 71 -16.58 -45.30 -20.75
N TYR A 72 -17.12 -44.26 -20.13
CA TYR A 72 -17.34 -42.97 -20.77
C TYR A 72 -16.14 -42.04 -20.65
N TRP A 73 -15.16 -42.37 -19.80
CA TRP A 73 -13.98 -41.52 -19.62
C TRP A 73 -13.10 -41.47 -20.86
N ILE A 74 -12.94 -42.59 -21.57
CA ILE A 74 -12.11 -42.65 -22.78
C ILE A 74 -12.64 -41.70 -23.86
N PRO A 75 -13.92 -41.74 -24.28
CA PRO A 75 -14.46 -40.77 -25.24
C PRO A 75 -14.39 -39.32 -24.76
N ILE A 76 -14.57 -39.07 -23.45
CA ILE A 76 -14.46 -37.74 -22.86
C ILE A 76 -13.03 -37.21 -23.00
N PHE A 77 -12.01 -37.99 -22.61
CA PHE A 77 -10.62 -37.58 -22.72
C PHE A 77 -10.22 -37.33 -24.18
N GLU A 78 -10.61 -38.21 -25.10
CA GLU A 78 -10.33 -38.03 -26.54
C GLU A 78 -10.92 -36.73 -27.08
N ARG A 79 -12.13 -36.33 -26.63
CA ARG A 79 -12.75 -35.07 -27.05
C ARG A 79 -11.99 -33.83 -26.57
N PHE A 80 -11.46 -33.87 -25.34
CA PHE A 80 -10.81 -32.70 -24.72
C PHE A 80 -9.29 -32.61 -25.00
N VAL A 81 -8.64 -33.71 -25.38
CA VAL A 81 -7.23 -33.69 -25.82
C VAL A 81 -7.09 -33.11 -27.24
N LEU A 82 -8.16 -33.09 -28.03
CA LEU A 82 -8.17 -32.57 -29.41
C LEU A 82 -8.43 -31.06 -29.54
N THR A 83 -8.73 -30.38 -28.43
CA THR A 83 -8.83 -28.92 -28.36
C THR A 83 -7.46 -28.35 -28.03
N ASP A 84 -6.93 -27.46 -28.87
CA ASP A 84 -5.77 -26.64 -28.51
C ASP A 84 -6.17 -25.78 -27.31
N VAL A 85 -5.73 -26.16 -26.11
CA VAL A 85 -5.98 -25.39 -24.89
C VAL A 85 -4.85 -24.38 -24.74
N ASP A 86 -5.09 -23.13 -25.12
CA ASP A 86 -4.13 -22.04 -25.03
C ASP A 86 -4.57 -21.00 -23.99
N GLY A 87 -3.91 -21.04 -22.83
CA GLY A 87 -4.08 -20.07 -21.77
C GLY A 87 -5.20 -20.37 -20.75
N ILE A 88 -5.17 -19.60 -19.67
CA ILE A 88 -5.89 -19.89 -18.43
C ILE A 88 -7.42 -19.85 -18.56
N ALA A 89 -7.94 -19.06 -19.51
CA ALA A 89 -9.37 -18.96 -19.79
C ALA A 89 -9.92 -20.23 -20.46
N GLU A 90 -9.19 -20.78 -21.43
CA GLU A 90 -9.56 -22.01 -22.13
C GLU A 90 -9.38 -23.24 -21.23
N ILE A 91 -8.35 -23.25 -20.37
CA ILE A 91 -8.20 -24.28 -19.32
C ILE A 91 -9.42 -24.26 -18.40
N LYS A 92 -9.82 -23.08 -17.92
CA LYS A 92 -11.00 -22.93 -17.05
C LYS A 92 -12.24 -23.49 -17.74
N GLU A 93 -12.55 -23.03 -18.96
CA GLU A 93 -13.73 -23.48 -19.69
C GLU A 93 -13.72 -25.00 -19.90
N THR A 94 -12.60 -25.55 -20.36
CA THR A 94 -12.40 -26.99 -20.59
C THR A 94 -12.69 -27.81 -19.34
N PHE A 95 -12.08 -27.47 -18.20
CA PHE A 95 -12.23 -28.25 -16.98
C PHE A 95 -13.59 -28.04 -16.30
N VAL A 96 -14.20 -26.85 -16.42
CA VAL A 96 -15.59 -26.63 -15.98
C VAL A 96 -16.54 -27.53 -16.75
N THR A 97 -16.47 -27.51 -18.08
CA THR A 97 -17.31 -28.37 -18.93
C THR A 97 -17.06 -29.84 -18.63
N LEU A 98 -15.80 -30.27 -18.53
CA LEU A 98 -15.43 -31.65 -18.23
C LEU A 98 -16.02 -32.13 -16.90
N MET A 99 -15.90 -31.35 -15.82
CA MET A 99 -16.37 -31.77 -14.50
C MET A 99 -17.91 -31.70 -14.36
N GLN A 100 -18.56 -30.73 -15.02
CA GLN A 100 -20.01 -30.66 -15.08
C GLN A 100 -20.60 -31.84 -15.88
N GLU A 101 -20.02 -32.16 -17.06
CA GLU A 101 -20.44 -33.32 -17.84
C GLU A 101 -20.19 -34.64 -17.10
N ASN A 102 -19.07 -34.76 -16.37
CA ASN A 102 -18.83 -35.90 -15.51
C ASN A 102 -19.93 -36.04 -14.44
N PHE A 103 -20.33 -34.94 -13.79
CA PHE A 103 -21.42 -34.96 -12.81
C PHE A 103 -22.74 -35.43 -13.44
N ASP A 104 -23.13 -34.89 -14.60
CA ASP A 104 -24.38 -35.22 -15.26
C ASP A 104 -24.41 -36.66 -15.78
N PHE A 105 -23.33 -37.10 -16.42
CA PHE A 105 -23.21 -38.46 -16.93
C PHE A 105 -23.23 -39.48 -15.78
N PHE A 106 -22.42 -39.24 -14.75
CA PHE A 106 -22.34 -40.15 -13.62
C PHE A 106 -23.65 -40.21 -12.84
N SER A 107 -24.34 -39.08 -12.66
CA SER A 107 -25.64 -39.01 -11.98
C SER A 107 -26.74 -39.79 -12.71
N SER A 108 -26.68 -39.87 -14.05
CA SER A 108 -27.69 -40.54 -14.87
C SER A 108 -27.37 -41.99 -15.22
N ASN A 109 -26.12 -42.45 -15.01
CA ASN A 109 -25.67 -43.78 -15.42
C ASN A 109 -25.44 -44.72 -14.22
N SER A 110 -26.44 -45.56 -13.93
CA SER A 110 -26.37 -46.53 -12.82
C SER A 110 -25.33 -47.64 -13.03
N GLU A 111 -25.05 -48.04 -14.28
CA GLU A 111 -24.03 -49.07 -14.56
C GLU A 111 -22.64 -48.55 -14.18
N MET A 112 -22.33 -47.30 -14.54
CA MET A 112 -21.06 -46.66 -14.15
C MET A 112 -20.96 -46.40 -12.64
N GLN A 113 -22.06 -46.06 -11.97
CA GLN A 113 -22.09 -46.00 -10.51
C GLN A 113 -21.66 -47.32 -9.87
N HIS A 114 -22.16 -48.45 -10.39
CA HIS A 114 -21.73 -49.78 -9.90
C HIS A 114 -20.27 -50.12 -10.24
N ILE A 115 -19.76 -49.71 -11.41
CA ILE A 115 -18.36 -49.91 -11.80
C ILE A 115 -17.42 -49.11 -10.87
N ILE A 116 -17.70 -47.82 -10.66
CA ILE A 116 -16.90 -46.97 -9.77
C ILE A 116 -16.99 -47.45 -8.32
N LEU A 117 -18.17 -47.88 -7.86
CA LEU A 117 -18.32 -48.47 -6.54
C LEU A 117 -17.46 -49.75 -6.39
N TRP A 118 -17.43 -50.61 -7.40
CA TRP A 118 -16.58 -51.81 -7.38
C TRP A 118 -15.09 -51.43 -7.27
N GLN A 119 -14.64 -50.45 -8.06
CA GLN A 119 -13.25 -49.97 -8.06
C GLN A 119 -12.75 -49.54 -6.68
N ILE A 120 -13.62 -49.03 -5.81
CA ILE A 120 -13.26 -48.55 -4.46
C ILE A 120 -13.66 -49.47 -3.31
N SER A 121 -14.32 -50.60 -3.60
CA SER A 121 -14.85 -51.49 -2.55
C SER A 121 -13.92 -52.64 -2.16
N GLU A 122 -13.08 -53.11 -3.07
CA GLU A 122 -12.13 -54.21 -2.84
C GLU A 122 -10.90 -54.07 -3.74
N GLU A 123 -9.77 -54.64 -3.32
CA GLU A 123 -8.59 -54.77 -4.20
C GLU A 123 -8.90 -55.75 -5.34
N ASN A 124 -8.69 -55.31 -6.58
CA ASN A 124 -8.97 -56.10 -7.76
C ASN A 124 -8.06 -55.71 -8.93
N ASP A 125 -7.23 -56.64 -9.40
CA ASP A 125 -6.22 -56.39 -10.45
C ASP A 125 -6.83 -55.79 -11.74
N LEU A 126 -8.02 -56.23 -12.15
CA LEU A 126 -8.71 -55.69 -13.32
C LEU A 126 -9.09 -54.22 -13.10
N MET A 127 -9.58 -53.87 -11.91
CA MET A 127 -9.95 -52.49 -11.59
C MET A 127 -8.73 -51.60 -11.44
N THR A 128 -7.62 -52.11 -10.90
CA THR A 128 -6.34 -51.39 -10.87
C THR A 128 -5.88 -51.07 -12.29
N GLU A 129 -5.94 -52.03 -13.21
CA GLU A 129 -5.56 -51.81 -14.61
C GLU A 129 -6.45 -50.75 -15.30
N ILE A 130 -7.76 -50.83 -15.10
CA ILE A 130 -8.71 -49.84 -15.66
C ILE A 130 -8.47 -48.45 -15.07
N SER A 131 -8.24 -48.35 -13.76
CA SER A 131 -7.95 -47.09 -13.08
C SER A 131 -6.66 -46.46 -13.59
N ASN A 132 -5.59 -47.25 -13.72
CA ASN A 132 -4.31 -46.77 -14.24
C ASN A 132 -4.44 -46.31 -15.70
N GLY A 133 -5.19 -47.04 -16.53
CA GLY A 133 -5.48 -46.61 -17.89
C GLY A 133 -6.18 -45.24 -17.94
N ARG A 134 -7.17 -45.01 -17.07
CA ARG A 134 -7.83 -43.70 -16.98
C ARG A 134 -6.87 -42.60 -16.52
N GLU A 135 -6.00 -42.89 -15.55
CA GLU A 135 -4.99 -41.93 -15.08
C GLU A 135 -4.01 -41.58 -16.20
N GLU A 136 -3.52 -42.55 -16.99
CA GLU A 136 -2.63 -42.29 -18.14
C GLU A 136 -3.28 -41.39 -19.19
N HIS A 137 -4.59 -41.52 -19.42
CA HIS A 137 -5.33 -40.63 -20.32
C HIS A 137 -5.56 -39.24 -19.71
N GLY A 138 -5.90 -39.17 -18.42
CA GLY A 138 -6.08 -37.92 -17.69
C GLY A 138 -4.78 -37.13 -17.55
N ASP A 139 -3.66 -37.81 -17.34
CA ASP A 139 -2.33 -37.21 -17.22
C ASP A 139 -1.96 -36.37 -18.45
N ARG A 140 -2.27 -36.86 -19.66
CA ARG A 140 -2.04 -36.12 -20.91
C ARG A 140 -2.83 -34.81 -20.97
N LEU A 141 -4.04 -34.79 -20.38
CA LEU A 141 -4.83 -33.57 -20.28
C LEU A 141 -4.24 -32.60 -19.25
N PHE A 142 -3.74 -33.12 -18.12
CA PHE A 142 -3.08 -32.30 -17.11
C PHE A 142 -1.73 -31.76 -17.54
N GLU A 143 -0.97 -32.47 -18.38
CA GLU A 143 0.28 -31.99 -18.99
C GLU A 143 0.08 -30.67 -19.74
N LEU A 144 -1.10 -30.44 -20.34
CA LEU A 144 -1.46 -29.18 -21.00
C LEU A 144 -1.70 -28.04 -19.99
N THR A 145 -2.09 -28.38 -18.76
CA THR A 145 -2.38 -27.40 -17.70
C THR A 145 -1.17 -27.07 -16.84
N ASP A 146 -0.26 -28.03 -16.63
CA ASP A 146 0.87 -27.92 -15.70
C ASP A 146 1.70 -26.64 -15.91
N PRO A 147 2.03 -26.21 -17.15
CA PRO A 147 2.76 -24.95 -17.38
C PRO A 147 2.04 -23.69 -16.88
N THR A 148 0.70 -23.69 -16.88
CA THR A 148 -0.10 -22.54 -16.43
C THR A 148 -0.09 -22.40 -14.91
N PHE A 149 -0.02 -23.53 -14.20
CA PHE A 149 -0.01 -23.57 -12.73
C PHE A 149 1.41 -23.64 -12.14
N GLU A 150 2.44 -23.76 -12.97
CA GLU A 150 3.84 -23.81 -12.55
C GLU A 150 4.22 -22.54 -11.77
N GLY A 151 4.78 -22.71 -10.56
CA GLY A 151 5.13 -21.59 -9.68
C GLY A 151 3.95 -20.83 -9.07
N SER A 152 2.72 -21.36 -9.17
CA SER A 152 1.58 -20.97 -8.34
C SER A 152 1.54 -21.78 -7.03
N ASP A 153 0.75 -21.34 -6.06
CA ASP A 153 0.47 -22.13 -4.84
C ASP A 153 -0.72 -23.09 -5.02
N VAL A 154 -1.26 -23.19 -6.24
CA VAL A 154 -2.40 -24.03 -6.58
C VAL A 154 -1.92 -25.36 -7.14
N ASN A 155 -2.24 -26.45 -6.45
CA ASN A 155 -2.12 -27.78 -7.03
C ASN A 155 -3.42 -28.11 -7.79
N PHE A 156 -3.46 -27.78 -9.07
CA PHE A 156 -4.67 -27.94 -9.89
C PHE A 156 -5.14 -29.40 -9.99
N ARG A 157 -4.20 -30.35 -10.13
CA ARG A 157 -4.48 -31.80 -10.10
C ARG A 157 -5.18 -32.21 -8.81
N ALA A 158 -4.76 -31.70 -7.66
CA ALA A 158 -5.41 -31.98 -6.37
C ALA A 158 -6.82 -31.38 -6.27
N VAL A 159 -7.04 -30.18 -6.83
CA VAL A 159 -8.38 -29.56 -6.90
C VAL A 159 -9.33 -30.45 -7.71
N ILE A 160 -8.91 -30.87 -8.91
CA ILE A 160 -9.71 -31.76 -9.75
C ILE A 160 -9.91 -33.13 -9.09
N GLY A 161 -8.90 -33.69 -8.42
CA GLY A 161 -9.03 -34.95 -7.67
C GLY A 161 -10.09 -34.90 -6.56
N LEU A 162 -10.15 -33.79 -5.81
CA LEU A 162 -11.19 -33.58 -4.79
C LEU A 162 -12.57 -33.38 -5.41
N LEU A 163 -12.67 -32.64 -6.52
CA LEU A 163 -13.93 -32.51 -7.26
C LEU A 163 -14.44 -33.86 -7.75
N LEU A 164 -13.56 -34.65 -8.38
CA LEU A 164 -13.89 -35.97 -8.90
C LEU A 164 -14.37 -36.91 -7.78
N GLY A 165 -13.63 -37.00 -6.68
CA GLY A 165 -13.99 -37.81 -5.53
C GLY A 165 -15.28 -37.33 -4.84
N GLY A 166 -15.47 -36.01 -4.74
CA GLY A 166 -16.68 -35.39 -4.19
C GLY A 166 -17.92 -35.71 -5.03
N ILE A 167 -17.82 -35.58 -6.36
CA ILE A 167 -18.88 -35.97 -7.31
C ILE A 167 -19.23 -37.44 -7.11
N TYR A 168 -18.23 -38.33 -7.12
CA TYR A 168 -18.46 -39.77 -6.94
C TYR A 168 -19.17 -40.09 -5.63
N TYR A 169 -18.68 -39.54 -4.52
CA TYR A 169 -19.28 -39.77 -3.21
C TYR A 169 -20.73 -39.27 -3.15
N MET A 170 -20.98 -38.01 -3.55
CA MET A 170 -22.32 -37.43 -3.42
C MET A 170 -23.34 -38.16 -4.29
N VAL A 171 -22.97 -38.54 -5.52
CA VAL A 171 -23.87 -39.27 -6.43
C VAL A 171 -24.13 -40.68 -5.92
N LEU A 172 -23.10 -41.44 -5.51
CA LEU A 172 -23.28 -42.79 -4.95
C LEU A 172 -24.10 -42.76 -3.65
N HIS A 173 -23.87 -41.77 -2.80
CA HIS A 173 -24.63 -41.56 -1.58
C HIS A 173 -26.10 -41.23 -1.89
N ALA A 174 -26.36 -40.34 -2.84
CA ALA A 174 -27.72 -40.00 -3.26
C ALA A 174 -28.47 -41.21 -3.84
N ALA A 175 -27.80 -42.01 -4.68
CA ALA A 175 -28.37 -43.22 -5.27
C ALA A 175 -28.69 -44.31 -4.23
N THR A 176 -27.80 -44.48 -3.23
CA THR A 176 -27.89 -45.58 -2.25
C THR A 176 -28.70 -45.20 -1.01
N ASN A 177 -28.34 -44.10 -0.36
CA ASN A 177 -28.87 -43.69 0.95
C ASN A 177 -30.05 -42.71 0.81
N LYS A 178 -30.21 -42.05 -0.35
CA LYS A 178 -31.31 -41.12 -0.65
C LYS A 178 -31.51 -40.04 0.42
N SER A 179 -30.42 -39.58 1.01
CA SER A 179 -30.39 -38.59 2.08
C SER A 179 -29.38 -37.49 1.77
N LYS A 180 -29.39 -36.44 2.61
CA LYS A 180 -28.60 -35.22 2.40
C LYS A 180 -27.13 -35.41 2.75
N VAL A 181 -26.26 -34.75 1.99
CA VAL A 181 -24.85 -34.52 2.34
C VAL A 181 -24.66 -33.01 2.52
N CYS A 182 -24.15 -32.58 3.68
CA CYS A 182 -23.99 -31.15 4.00
C CYS A 182 -25.27 -30.31 3.81
N GLY A 183 -26.45 -30.93 3.94
CA GLY A 183 -27.74 -30.27 3.72
C GLY A 183 -28.28 -30.34 2.27
N ILE A 184 -27.48 -30.80 1.32
CA ILE A 184 -27.77 -30.90 -0.13
C ILE A 184 -28.32 -32.30 -0.47
N ASP A 185 -29.42 -32.37 -1.21
CA ASP A 185 -30.06 -33.61 -1.69
C ASP A 185 -30.04 -33.68 -3.22
N LEU A 186 -29.13 -34.46 -3.79
CA LEU A 186 -28.99 -34.58 -5.25
C LEU A 186 -30.17 -35.28 -5.96
N ASN A 187 -31.20 -35.73 -5.24
CA ASN A 187 -32.46 -36.13 -5.86
C ASN A 187 -33.33 -34.92 -6.26
N ARG A 188 -32.92 -33.70 -5.89
CA ARG A 188 -33.59 -32.44 -6.26
C ARG A 188 -32.80 -31.72 -7.35
N GLU A 189 -33.49 -31.29 -8.40
CA GLU A 189 -32.87 -30.55 -9.50
C GLU A 189 -32.25 -29.21 -9.05
N SER A 190 -32.86 -28.52 -8.07
CA SER A 190 -32.29 -27.30 -7.49
C SER A 190 -30.90 -27.51 -6.90
N ASP A 191 -30.71 -28.64 -6.23
CA ASP A 191 -29.51 -28.96 -5.49
C ASP A 191 -28.41 -29.47 -6.44
N LYS A 192 -28.79 -30.18 -7.51
CA LYS A 192 -27.89 -30.51 -8.62
C LYS A 192 -27.34 -29.27 -9.31
N LEU A 193 -28.20 -28.29 -9.62
CA LEU A 193 -27.78 -27.02 -10.22
C LEU A 193 -26.80 -26.26 -9.31
N GLU A 194 -26.98 -26.33 -8.00
CA GLU A 194 -26.06 -25.68 -7.07
C GLU A 194 -24.69 -26.37 -7.03
N ILE A 195 -24.64 -27.70 -7.16
CA ILE A 195 -23.37 -28.42 -7.35
C ILE A 195 -22.69 -28.03 -8.66
N LEU A 196 -23.42 -27.97 -9.78
CA LEU A 196 -22.86 -27.58 -11.08
C LEU A 196 -22.23 -26.18 -11.04
N LYS A 197 -22.90 -25.21 -10.40
CA LYS A 197 -22.34 -23.87 -10.16
C LYS A 197 -21.12 -23.90 -9.24
N THR A 198 -21.15 -24.71 -8.20
CA THR A 198 -20.03 -24.81 -7.25
C THR A 198 -18.80 -25.41 -7.92
N ILE A 199 -18.97 -26.39 -8.81
CA ILE A 199 -17.89 -26.94 -9.65
C ILE A 199 -17.24 -25.81 -10.46
N GLU A 200 -18.05 -24.98 -11.13
CA GLU A 200 -17.55 -23.82 -11.89
C GLU A 200 -16.78 -22.83 -11.00
N GLN A 201 -17.32 -22.51 -9.82
CA GLN A 201 -16.67 -21.60 -8.87
C GLN A 201 -15.30 -22.12 -8.40
N LEU A 202 -15.21 -23.40 -8.02
CA LEU A 202 -13.97 -23.98 -7.50
C LEU A 202 -12.86 -24.01 -8.55
N ILE A 203 -13.20 -24.33 -9.80
CA ILE A 203 -12.24 -24.30 -10.91
C ILE A 203 -11.87 -22.86 -11.26
N THR A 204 -12.85 -21.94 -11.25
CA THR A 204 -12.61 -20.51 -11.46
C THR A 204 -11.63 -19.95 -10.43
N TRP A 205 -11.83 -20.22 -9.14
CA TRP A 205 -10.91 -19.78 -8.08
C TRP A 205 -9.49 -20.34 -8.24
N ALA A 206 -9.37 -21.60 -8.67
CA ALA A 206 -8.07 -22.19 -8.94
C ALA A 206 -7.36 -21.48 -10.10
N CYS A 207 -8.06 -21.23 -11.21
CA CYS A 207 -7.52 -20.51 -12.36
C CYS A 207 -7.21 -19.04 -12.05
N GLU A 208 -8.10 -18.31 -11.37
CA GLU A 208 -7.86 -16.91 -10.97
C GLU A 208 -6.57 -16.79 -10.13
N ARG A 209 -6.33 -17.73 -9.22
CA ARG A 209 -5.15 -17.75 -8.37
C ARG A 209 -3.84 -18.10 -9.10
N ALA A 210 -3.93 -18.68 -10.29
CA ALA A 210 -2.77 -18.90 -11.16
C ALA A 210 -2.47 -17.71 -12.10
N ASP A 211 -3.37 -16.72 -12.25
CA ASP A 211 -3.16 -15.54 -13.09
C ASP A 211 -2.09 -14.56 -12.48
N PRO A 212 -1.04 -14.18 -13.23
CA PRO A 212 0.00 -13.27 -12.77
C PRO A 212 -0.48 -11.89 -12.28
N ASN A 213 -1.57 -11.35 -12.84
CA ASN A 213 -2.09 -10.03 -12.48
C ASN A 213 -2.82 -10.02 -11.12
N GLU A 214 -3.28 -11.17 -10.64
CA GLU A 214 -3.87 -11.31 -9.31
C GLU A 214 -2.86 -11.62 -8.21
N LYS A 215 -1.63 -12.09 -8.49
CA LYS A 215 -0.61 -12.35 -7.44
C LYS A 215 -0.30 -11.12 -6.59
N LEU A 216 -0.29 -9.92 -7.19
CA LEU A 216 -0.08 -8.64 -6.48
C LEU A 216 -1.30 -8.24 -5.64
N ASN A 217 -2.51 -8.49 -6.14
CA ASN A 217 -3.77 -8.20 -5.44
C ASN A 217 -4.06 -9.21 -4.33
N GLN A 218 -3.77 -10.49 -4.52
CA GLN A 218 -4.00 -11.55 -3.53
C GLN A 218 -2.96 -11.56 -2.41
N SER A 219 -1.71 -11.15 -2.64
CA SER A 219 -0.79 -10.86 -1.52
C SER A 219 -1.39 -9.80 -0.60
N ARG A 220 -2.00 -8.76 -1.19
CA ARG A 220 -2.74 -7.74 -0.45
C ARG A 220 -4.04 -8.27 0.21
N TYR A 221 -4.82 -9.15 -0.44
CA TYR A 221 -6.03 -9.75 0.17
C TYR A 221 -5.73 -10.78 1.28
N MET A 222 -4.74 -11.67 1.10
CA MET A 222 -4.31 -12.63 2.13
C MET A 222 -3.67 -11.93 3.33
N MET A 223 -2.97 -10.81 3.13
CA MET A 223 -2.48 -10.00 4.25
C MET A 223 -3.57 -9.19 4.93
N ASN A 224 -4.54 -8.65 4.20
CA ASN A 224 -5.72 -8.04 4.82
C ASN A 224 -6.46 -9.05 5.70
N TYR A 225 -6.65 -10.28 5.22
CA TYR A 225 -7.21 -11.36 6.02
C TYR A 225 -6.37 -11.70 7.26
N GLN A 226 -5.04 -11.72 7.14
CA GLN A 226 -4.16 -11.95 8.30
C GLN A 226 -4.22 -10.81 9.32
N PHE A 227 -4.32 -9.55 8.88
CA PHE A 227 -4.54 -8.42 9.77
C PHE A 227 -5.94 -8.45 10.40
N GLU A 228 -6.98 -8.82 9.66
CA GLU A 228 -8.35 -9.00 10.17
C GLU A 228 -8.42 -10.12 11.24
N LEU A 229 -7.73 -11.23 11.02
CA LEU A 229 -7.60 -12.31 12.02
C LEU A 229 -6.84 -11.82 13.26
N LEU A 230 -5.71 -11.15 13.07
CA LEU A 230 -4.91 -10.59 14.17
C LEU A 230 -5.74 -9.60 15.01
N GLU A 231 -6.49 -8.71 14.36
CA GLU A 231 -7.41 -7.79 15.02
C GLU A 231 -8.52 -8.51 15.75
N THR A 232 -9.14 -9.52 15.12
CA THR A 232 -10.22 -10.31 15.73
C THR A 232 -9.73 -10.99 17.02
N PHE A 233 -8.55 -11.61 16.99
CA PHE A 233 -7.96 -12.22 18.17
C PHE A 233 -7.60 -11.17 19.23
N ALA A 234 -7.07 -10.01 18.82
CA ALA A 234 -6.74 -8.93 19.75
C ALA A 234 -7.97 -8.38 20.47
N VAL A 235 -9.10 -8.19 19.76
CA VAL A 235 -10.38 -7.77 20.34
C VAL A 235 -10.90 -8.83 21.32
N GLN A 236 -10.84 -10.11 20.95
CA GLN A 236 -11.27 -11.19 21.83
C GLN A 236 -10.42 -11.28 23.10
N LEU A 237 -9.11 -11.04 23.00
CA LEU A 237 -8.20 -11.05 24.13
C LEU A 237 -8.37 -9.82 25.02
N SER A 238 -8.54 -8.62 24.44
CA SER A 238 -8.74 -7.40 25.22
C SER A 238 -10.08 -7.39 25.98
N ALA A 239 -11.09 -8.10 25.47
CA ALA A 239 -12.39 -8.27 26.15
C ALA A 239 -12.37 -9.26 27.33
N LYS A 240 -11.31 -10.09 27.48
CA LYS A 240 -11.21 -11.02 28.62
C LYS A 240 -10.95 -10.20 29.89
N THR A 241 -11.92 -10.18 30.80
CA THR A 241 -11.86 -9.51 32.11
C THR A 241 -10.99 -10.24 33.14
N ASP A 242 -10.40 -11.39 32.77
CA ASP A 242 -9.59 -12.18 33.69
C ASP A 242 -8.26 -11.46 33.99
N THR A 243 -8.06 -11.15 35.27
CA THR A 243 -6.97 -10.31 35.79
C THR A 243 -5.71 -11.12 36.13
N THR A 244 -5.69 -12.42 35.86
CA THR A 244 -4.50 -13.24 36.06
C THR A 244 -3.44 -12.85 35.03
N GLU A 245 -2.36 -12.20 35.50
CA GLU A 245 -1.15 -11.97 34.71
C GLU A 245 -0.62 -13.32 34.20
N THR A 246 -0.88 -13.60 32.92
CA THR A 246 -0.30 -14.72 32.20
C THR A 246 0.96 -14.21 31.51
N ASN A 247 2.09 -14.86 31.76
CA ASN A 247 3.37 -14.49 31.14
C ASN A 247 3.59 -15.14 29.76
N VAL A 248 2.59 -15.88 29.25
CA VAL A 248 2.67 -16.64 28.01
C VAL A 248 1.68 -16.05 27.03
N PRO A 249 2.11 -15.70 25.80
CA PRO A 249 1.21 -15.18 24.78
C PRO A 249 0.26 -16.25 24.25
N ASP A 250 -0.86 -15.81 23.69
CA ASP A 250 -1.83 -16.69 23.04
C ASP A 250 -1.21 -17.38 21.81
N ALA A 251 -1.49 -18.67 21.65
CA ALA A 251 -0.91 -19.48 20.59
C ALA A 251 -1.30 -18.99 19.19
N MET A 252 -2.51 -18.44 19.02
CA MET A 252 -2.96 -17.88 17.75
C MET A 252 -2.22 -16.57 17.43
N MET A 253 -2.01 -15.71 18.44
CA MET A 253 -1.21 -14.49 18.29
C MET A 253 0.24 -14.80 17.87
N VAL A 254 0.85 -15.83 18.48
CA VAL A 254 2.19 -16.31 18.09
C VAL A 254 2.23 -16.77 16.63
N ASN A 255 1.20 -17.48 16.17
CA ASN A 255 1.16 -18.02 14.81
C ASN A 255 1.00 -16.91 13.77
N GLU A 256 0.04 -16.00 13.97
CA GLU A 256 -0.27 -14.95 13.00
C GLU A 256 0.85 -13.89 12.92
N THR A 257 1.44 -13.49 14.05
CA THR A 257 2.61 -12.57 14.04
C THR A 257 3.82 -13.18 13.30
N LYS A 258 4.07 -14.49 13.46
CA LYS A 258 5.11 -15.21 12.71
C LYS A 258 4.83 -15.24 11.20
N LYS A 259 3.58 -15.46 10.79
CA LYS A 259 3.19 -15.42 9.38
C LYS A 259 3.40 -14.03 8.79
N LEU A 260 2.91 -12.99 9.46
CA LEU A 260 3.10 -11.59 9.04
C LEU A 260 4.59 -11.24 8.92
N GLY A 261 5.43 -11.67 9.87
CA GLY A 261 6.87 -11.45 9.82
C GLY A 261 7.58 -12.10 8.62
N ARG A 262 7.00 -13.15 8.03
CA ARG A 262 7.52 -13.78 6.79
C ARG A 262 6.93 -13.15 5.53
N ASN A 263 5.64 -12.85 5.56
CA ASN A 263 4.89 -12.42 4.37
C ASN A 263 5.14 -10.94 4.03
N ILE A 264 5.24 -10.07 5.03
CA ILE A 264 5.44 -8.62 4.82
C ILE A 264 6.75 -8.35 4.06
N PRO A 265 7.94 -8.86 4.49
CA PRO A 265 9.16 -8.64 3.74
C PRO A 265 9.10 -9.20 2.31
N HIS A 266 8.53 -10.39 2.14
CA HIS A 266 8.38 -11.00 0.82
C HIS A 266 7.51 -10.15 -0.11
N HIS A 267 6.41 -9.58 0.38
CA HIS A 267 5.58 -8.69 -0.43
C HIS A 267 6.28 -7.40 -0.79
N VAL A 268 7.00 -6.78 0.16
CA VAL A 268 7.78 -5.56 -0.11
C VAL A 268 8.76 -5.79 -1.26
N THR A 269 9.40 -6.95 -1.34
CA THR A 269 10.33 -7.28 -2.45
C THR A 269 9.66 -7.42 -3.82
N GLY A 270 8.33 -7.65 -3.87
CA GLY A 270 7.56 -7.74 -5.10
C GLY A 270 6.90 -6.43 -5.55
N LEU A 271 7.06 -5.33 -4.81
CA LEU A 271 6.52 -4.02 -5.17
C LEU A 271 7.47 -3.28 -6.11
N ASN A 272 6.91 -2.63 -7.13
CA ASN A 272 7.68 -2.10 -8.27
C ASN A 272 8.03 -0.61 -8.15
N ASN A 273 7.50 0.11 -7.15
CA ASN A 273 7.84 1.52 -6.93
C ASN A 273 7.77 1.95 -5.45
N ASP A 274 8.51 3.01 -5.12
CA ASP A 274 8.65 3.52 -3.76
C ASP A 274 7.32 3.98 -3.13
N THR A 275 6.41 4.52 -3.95
CA THR A 275 5.08 4.94 -3.49
C THR A 275 4.23 3.77 -3.01
N GLN A 276 4.29 2.63 -3.71
CA GLN A 276 3.62 1.39 -3.33
C GLN A 276 4.20 0.86 -2.04
N VAL A 277 5.54 0.80 -1.93
CA VAL A 277 6.23 0.36 -0.70
C VAL A 277 5.83 1.25 0.48
N THR A 278 5.90 2.57 0.31
CA THR A 278 5.57 3.55 1.34
C THR A 278 4.11 3.43 1.80
N SER A 279 3.18 3.30 0.86
CA SER A 279 1.74 3.16 1.17
C SER A 279 1.43 1.84 1.87
N TYR A 280 2.08 0.76 1.45
CA TYR A 280 1.92 -0.56 2.05
C TYR A 280 2.53 -0.62 3.46
N MET A 281 3.73 -0.08 3.65
CA MET A 281 4.35 0.05 4.96
C MET A 281 3.52 0.93 5.89
N LYS A 282 2.90 2.00 5.37
CA LYS A 282 1.95 2.81 6.13
C LYS A 282 0.84 1.94 6.72
N MET A 283 0.16 1.18 5.87
CA MET A 283 -0.95 0.30 6.27
C MET A 283 -0.50 -0.72 7.33
N CYS A 284 0.62 -1.42 7.09
CA CYS A 284 1.12 -2.43 8.02
C CYS A 284 1.48 -1.84 9.39
N MET A 285 2.21 -0.72 9.41
CA MET A 285 2.64 -0.09 10.67
C MET A 285 1.44 0.44 11.45
N THR A 286 0.46 1.07 10.79
CA THR A 286 -0.78 1.52 11.44
C THR A 286 -1.54 0.36 12.08
N LYS A 287 -1.73 -0.73 11.33
CA LYS A 287 -2.47 -1.91 11.80
C LYS A 287 -1.78 -2.59 12.99
N LEU A 288 -0.45 -2.74 12.95
CA LEU A 288 0.32 -3.28 14.07
C LEU A 288 0.26 -2.37 15.30
N ALA A 289 0.30 -1.04 15.11
CA ALA A 289 0.16 -0.09 16.21
C ALA A 289 -1.22 -0.18 16.88
N GLU A 290 -2.29 -0.21 16.10
CA GLU A 290 -3.67 -0.36 16.59
C GLU A 290 -3.85 -1.64 17.40
N VAL A 291 -3.38 -2.78 16.85
CA VAL A 291 -3.47 -4.08 17.53
C VAL A 291 -2.65 -4.09 18.83
N SER A 292 -1.43 -3.56 18.80
CA SER A 292 -0.58 -3.48 19.99
C SER A 292 -1.22 -2.64 21.08
N ASP A 293 -1.79 -1.48 20.73
CA ASP A 293 -2.42 -0.59 21.70
C ASP A 293 -3.71 -1.16 22.28
N LEU A 294 -4.47 -1.93 21.47
CA LEU A 294 -5.65 -2.65 21.94
C LEU A 294 -5.31 -3.72 22.98
N LEU A 295 -4.14 -4.37 22.84
CA LEU A 295 -3.65 -5.41 23.74
C LEU A 295 -2.89 -4.85 24.95
N PHE A 296 -2.50 -3.57 24.91
CA PHE A 296 -1.65 -2.96 25.92
C PHE A 296 -2.44 -2.52 27.15
N VAL A 297 -2.08 -3.06 28.32
CA VAL A 297 -2.60 -2.64 29.63
C VAL A 297 -1.48 -1.93 30.40
N PRO A 298 -1.59 -0.60 30.62
CA PRO A 298 -0.51 0.20 31.21
C PRO A 298 -0.02 -0.28 32.59
N GLU A 299 -0.94 -0.77 33.42
CA GLU A 299 -0.72 -1.20 34.80
C GLU A 299 0.00 -2.56 34.90
N ARG A 300 -0.05 -3.37 33.84
CA ARG A 300 0.58 -4.70 33.82
C ARG A 300 2.10 -4.58 33.68
N LYS A 301 2.81 -5.48 34.37
CA LYS A 301 4.26 -5.59 34.23
C LYS A 301 4.66 -6.22 32.89
N TYR A 302 3.89 -7.20 32.44
CA TYR A 302 4.12 -7.93 31.19
C TYR A 302 2.88 -7.83 30.31
N ASN A 303 3.09 -7.61 29.00
CA ASN A 303 2.01 -7.57 28.01
C ASN A 303 2.39 -8.53 26.87
N PRO A 304 2.43 -9.85 27.09
CA PRO A 304 3.10 -10.79 26.19
C PRO A 304 2.57 -10.76 24.75
N ASP A 305 1.25 -10.59 24.56
CA ASP A 305 0.66 -10.49 23.22
C ASP A 305 0.99 -9.16 22.53
N ALA A 306 0.95 -8.04 23.26
CA ALA A 306 1.36 -6.75 22.72
C ALA A 306 2.88 -6.72 22.44
N ASP A 307 3.68 -7.37 23.28
CA ASP A 307 5.13 -7.51 23.08
C ASP A 307 5.46 -8.25 21.79
N LEU A 308 4.73 -9.31 21.42
CA LEU A 308 4.89 -9.98 20.12
C LEU A 308 4.67 -9.03 18.94
N VAL A 309 3.64 -8.20 19.03
CA VAL A 309 3.29 -7.25 17.97
C VAL A 309 4.34 -6.13 17.88
N VAL A 310 4.80 -5.62 19.02
CA VAL A 310 5.90 -4.64 19.08
C VAL A 310 7.20 -5.23 18.55
N ASP A 311 7.53 -6.48 18.88
CA ASP A 311 8.75 -7.14 18.37
C ASP A 311 8.71 -7.31 16.85
N LEU A 312 7.55 -7.69 16.28
CA LEU A 312 7.34 -7.71 14.84
C LEU A 312 7.51 -6.31 14.22
N LEU A 313 6.86 -5.30 14.80
CA LEU A 313 6.96 -3.91 14.34
C LEU A 313 8.40 -3.40 14.36
N MET A 314 9.16 -3.65 15.43
CA MET A 314 10.58 -3.30 15.52
C MET A 314 11.43 -4.01 14.47
N SER A 315 11.18 -5.30 14.21
CA SER A 315 11.87 -6.05 13.17
C SER A 315 11.63 -5.43 11.79
N LEU A 316 10.40 -5.01 11.50
CA LEU A 316 10.03 -4.34 10.25
C LEU A 316 10.65 -2.94 10.16
N LEU A 317 10.62 -2.14 11.23
CA LEU A 317 11.30 -0.83 11.27
C LEU A 317 12.81 -0.96 11.06
N LYS A 318 13.44 -2.02 11.57
CA LYS A 318 14.87 -2.27 11.34
C LYS A 318 15.17 -2.61 9.88
N MET A 319 14.30 -3.34 9.21
CA MET A 319 14.49 -3.74 7.80
C MET A 319 14.12 -2.63 6.82
N PHE A 320 13.07 -1.86 7.12
CA PHE A 320 12.40 -0.98 6.15
C PHE A 320 12.19 0.44 6.65
N GLY A 321 12.87 0.86 7.72
CA GLY A 321 12.61 2.13 8.42
C GLY A 321 12.65 3.40 7.56
N ASP A 322 13.47 3.41 6.50
CA ASP A 322 13.57 4.53 5.55
C ASP A 322 12.35 4.65 4.62
N THR A 323 11.60 3.56 4.46
CA THR A 323 10.38 3.50 3.63
C THR A 323 9.10 3.79 4.43
N VAL A 324 9.21 3.88 5.75
CA VAL A 324 8.06 4.12 6.63
C VAL A 324 7.73 5.62 6.65
N PRO A 325 6.47 6.00 6.37
CA PRO A 325 6.08 7.41 6.43
C PRO A 325 6.30 8.03 7.81
N GLU A 326 6.76 9.27 7.82
CA GLU A 326 7.07 10.05 9.03
C GLU A 326 5.89 10.17 10.02
N GLY A 327 4.66 10.26 9.49
CA GLY A 327 3.45 10.50 10.29
C GLY A 327 2.82 9.26 10.92
N ILE A 328 3.45 8.09 10.85
CA ILE A 328 2.95 6.87 11.50
C ILE A 328 3.00 7.02 13.02
N ILE A 329 1.87 6.75 13.68
CA ILE A 329 1.78 6.70 15.14
C ILE A 329 2.40 5.38 15.63
N LEU A 330 3.23 5.47 16.66
CA LEU A 330 3.92 4.34 17.26
C LEU A 330 3.12 3.75 18.42
N PRO A 331 3.18 2.42 18.65
CA PRO A 331 2.49 1.81 19.77
C PRO A 331 2.95 2.35 21.12
N LYS A 332 2.04 2.47 22.08
CA LYS A 332 2.33 2.95 23.45
C LYS A 332 3.34 2.07 24.18
N LEU A 333 3.22 0.75 23.99
CA LEU A 333 4.17 -0.21 24.57
C LEU A 333 5.58 -0.06 23.96
N PHE A 334 5.67 0.22 22.66
CA PHE A 334 6.95 0.53 22.01
C PHE A 334 7.59 1.77 22.66
N CYS A 335 6.83 2.86 22.82
CA CYS A 335 7.32 4.08 23.47
C CYS A 335 7.76 3.81 24.91
N LYS A 336 6.97 3.06 25.69
CA LYS A 336 7.33 2.67 27.07
C LYS A 336 8.64 1.88 27.15
N ARG A 337 8.88 0.96 26.21
CA ARG A 337 10.11 0.14 26.15
C ARG A 337 11.33 0.97 25.78
N GLU A 338 11.23 1.75 24.71
CA GLU A 338 12.34 2.58 24.21
C GLU A 338 12.69 3.73 25.17
N PHE A 339 11.70 4.25 25.90
CA PHE A 339 11.92 5.35 26.84
C PHE A 339 12.86 4.97 27.99
N ALA A 340 12.98 3.70 28.37
CA ALA A 340 13.94 3.29 29.39
C ALA A 340 15.38 3.72 29.03
N GLY A 341 15.80 3.48 27.79
CA GLY A 341 17.12 3.90 27.31
C GLY A 341 17.25 5.42 27.16
N PHE A 342 16.17 6.12 26.79
CA PHE A 342 16.16 7.58 26.73
C PHE A 342 16.19 8.23 28.11
N TYR A 343 15.58 7.61 29.11
CA TYR A 343 15.57 8.09 30.48
C TYR A 343 16.98 8.08 31.07
N ASP A 344 17.74 7.00 30.84
CA ASP A 344 19.14 6.91 31.27
C ASP A 344 19.99 8.03 30.65
N LYS A 345 19.86 8.24 29.33
CA LYS A 345 20.51 9.38 28.63
C LYS A 345 20.10 10.72 29.21
N TRP A 346 18.80 10.89 29.51
CA TRP A 346 18.30 12.11 30.11
C TRP A 346 18.90 12.38 31.50
N GLN A 347 19.10 11.35 32.34
CA GLN A 347 19.74 11.53 33.64
C GLN A 347 21.17 12.07 33.50
N VAL A 348 21.92 11.57 32.53
CA VAL A 348 23.28 12.06 32.23
C VAL A 348 23.24 13.51 31.76
N ILE A 349 22.40 13.82 30.78
CA ILE A 349 22.22 15.19 30.23
C ILE A 349 21.83 16.15 31.35
N LYS A 350 20.83 15.80 32.16
CA LYS A 350 20.34 16.60 33.27
C LYS A 350 21.45 16.89 34.28
N GLY A 351 22.21 15.86 34.69
CA GLY A 351 23.33 16.03 35.61
C GLY A 351 24.41 16.97 35.09
N ASN A 352 24.74 16.89 33.79
CA ASN A 352 25.71 17.78 33.15
C ASN A 352 25.22 19.24 33.10
N LEU A 353 23.95 19.46 32.77
CA LEU A 353 23.34 20.80 32.71
C LEU A 353 23.25 21.44 34.10
N GLU A 354 22.81 20.69 35.10
CA GLU A 354 22.72 21.14 36.49
C GLU A 354 24.13 21.42 37.07
N GLY A 355 25.10 20.54 36.80
CA GLY A 355 26.50 20.73 37.19
C GLY A 355 27.15 21.99 36.58
N SER A 356 26.71 22.36 35.37
CA SER A 356 27.13 23.58 34.67
C SER A 356 26.32 24.82 35.05
N LYS A 357 25.36 24.70 35.99
CA LYS A 357 24.50 25.79 36.50
C LYS A 357 23.66 26.49 35.41
N ILE A 358 23.19 25.73 34.42
CA ILE A 358 22.28 26.23 33.38
C ILE A 358 20.92 26.57 33.99
N ASP A 359 20.29 27.65 33.54
CA ASP A 359 18.93 28.05 33.93
C ASP A 359 17.95 26.84 33.88
N PRO A 360 17.24 26.54 35.00
CA PRO A 360 16.26 25.47 35.05
C PRO A 360 15.21 25.53 33.93
N PHE A 361 14.84 26.73 33.47
CA PHE A 361 13.90 26.88 32.37
C PHE A 361 14.45 26.37 31.03
N ILE A 362 15.77 26.54 30.78
CA ILE A 362 16.43 25.94 29.62
C ILE A 362 16.46 24.42 29.77
N ILE A 363 16.75 23.90 30.97
CA ILE A 363 16.75 22.45 31.23
C ILE A 363 15.37 21.86 30.92
N ASP A 364 14.30 22.54 31.32
CA ASP A 364 12.93 22.14 31.00
C ASP A 364 12.67 22.14 29.49
N ILE A 365 13.20 23.11 28.73
CA ILE A 365 13.12 23.12 27.27
C ILE A 365 13.86 21.92 26.67
N VAL A 366 15.06 21.61 27.15
CA VAL A 366 15.86 20.46 26.70
C VAL A 366 15.14 19.14 27.02
N TYR A 367 14.37 19.09 28.10
CA TYR A 367 13.60 17.91 28.48
C TYR A 367 12.38 17.66 27.57
N LEU A 368 11.84 18.68 26.89
CA LEU A 368 10.58 18.58 26.15
C LEU A 368 10.49 17.38 25.19
N PRO A 369 11.51 17.05 24.37
CA PRO A 369 11.44 15.90 23.49
C PRO A 369 11.34 14.56 24.25
N PHE A 370 12.04 14.43 25.38
CA PHE A 370 11.96 13.26 26.26
C PHE A 370 10.58 13.17 26.92
N TRP A 371 10.10 14.28 27.47
CA TRP A 371 8.78 14.37 28.09
C TRP A 371 7.67 13.98 27.10
N ASN A 372 7.71 14.53 25.89
CA ASN A 372 6.71 14.27 24.85
C ASN A 372 6.66 12.77 24.48
N PHE A 373 7.81 12.10 24.45
CA PHE A 373 7.90 10.67 24.14
C PHE A 373 7.47 9.77 25.32
N SER A 374 7.63 10.25 26.55
CA SER A 374 7.30 9.49 27.77
C SER A 374 5.80 9.35 28.06
N MET A 375 4.98 10.25 27.48
CA MET A 375 3.56 10.34 27.79
C MET A 375 2.76 9.30 27.00
N VAL A 376 2.15 8.36 27.72
CA VAL A 376 1.32 7.28 27.15
C VAL A 376 0.08 7.81 26.41
N GLU A 377 -0.39 9.00 26.79
CA GLU A 377 -1.56 9.65 26.19
C GLU A 377 -1.25 10.40 24.89
N HIS A 378 0.04 10.62 24.57
CA HIS A 378 0.42 11.35 23.36
C HIS A 378 0.57 10.40 22.17
N ASP A 379 0.03 10.81 21.03
CA ASP A 379 0.26 10.14 19.75
C ASP A 379 1.66 10.46 19.24
N VAL A 380 2.63 9.67 19.69
CA VAL A 380 4.03 9.79 19.27
C VAL A 380 4.18 9.23 17.86
N ARG A 381 4.73 10.02 16.94
CA ARG A 381 4.93 9.61 15.55
C ARG A 381 6.35 9.12 15.29
N TRP A 382 6.53 8.42 14.16
CA TRP A 382 7.83 7.91 13.71
C TRP A 382 8.87 9.03 13.56
N CYS A 383 8.48 10.19 13.04
CA CYS A 383 9.36 11.35 12.98
C CYS A 383 9.80 11.83 14.36
N ASP A 384 8.92 11.77 15.36
CA ASP A 384 9.20 12.22 16.71
C ASP A 384 10.24 11.30 17.38
N TYR A 385 10.14 9.97 17.17
CA TYR A 385 11.16 9.00 17.61
C TYR A 385 12.51 9.23 16.91
N LYS A 386 12.53 9.42 15.58
CA LYS A 386 13.78 9.67 14.83
C LYS A 386 14.46 10.97 15.27
N TYR A 387 13.65 12.01 15.50
CA TYR A 387 14.14 13.25 16.08
C TYR A 387 14.72 13.01 17.46
N LEU A 388 13.98 12.40 18.40
CA LEU A 388 14.46 12.14 19.77
C LEU A 388 15.73 11.29 19.80
N LYS A 389 15.82 10.24 18.97
CA LYS A 389 16.99 9.37 18.88
C LYS A 389 18.26 10.13 18.50
N THR A 390 18.14 11.02 17.51
CA THR A 390 19.24 11.88 17.06
C THR A 390 19.53 12.96 18.10
N TYR A 391 18.49 13.62 18.59
CA TYR A 391 18.52 14.67 19.60
C TYR A 391 19.25 14.21 20.87
N ALA A 392 18.81 13.11 21.48
CA ALA A 392 19.38 12.60 22.71
C ALA A 392 20.87 12.26 22.57
N SER A 393 21.27 11.69 21.43
CA SER A 393 22.67 11.31 21.18
C SER A 393 23.59 12.53 21.01
N ILE A 394 23.13 13.57 20.30
CA ILE A 394 23.92 14.80 20.12
C ILE A 394 23.97 15.60 21.43
N VAL A 395 22.84 15.76 22.11
CA VAL A 395 22.78 16.53 23.37
C VAL A 395 23.60 15.88 24.47
N GLU A 396 23.56 14.55 24.60
CA GLU A 396 24.41 13.81 25.54
C GLU A 396 25.90 14.06 25.28
N LEU A 397 26.33 13.99 24.01
CA LEU A 397 27.72 14.25 23.63
C LEU A 397 28.15 15.68 23.94
N GLU A 398 27.37 16.66 23.51
CA GLU A 398 27.72 18.08 23.61
C GLU A 398 27.65 18.60 25.05
N THR A 399 26.69 18.13 25.85
CA THR A 399 26.62 18.48 27.28
C THR A 399 27.73 17.84 28.11
N SER A 400 28.37 16.79 27.62
CA SER A 400 29.52 16.17 28.28
C SER A 400 30.84 16.89 28.01
N THR A 401 30.85 17.92 27.15
CA THR A 401 32.06 18.70 26.83
C THR A 401 32.34 19.78 27.88
N GLU A 402 33.63 20.08 28.12
CA GLU A 402 34.02 21.12 29.07
C GLU A 402 33.62 22.53 28.61
N GLY A 403 33.24 23.38 29.56
CA GLY A 403 32.90 24.79 29.31
C GLY A 403 31.52 24.99 28.68
N LEU A 404 30.54 24.15 29.03
CA LEU A 404 29.13 24.33 28.70
C LEU A 404 28.59 25.60 29.37
N ASN A 405 27.86 26.41 28.62
CA ASN A 405 27.17 27.60 29.11
C ASN A 405 25.84 27.79 28.35
N GLU A 406 25.01 28.73 28.79
CA GLU A 406 23.67 28.94 28.23
C GLU A 406 23.69 29.26 26.74
N ALA A 407 24.63 30.10 26.28
CA ALA A 407 24.77 30.45 24.87
C ALA A 407 25.06 29.21 24.00
N LYS A 408 25.97 28.33 24.44
CA LYS A 408 26.26 27.08 23.73
C LYS A 408 25.06 26.13 23.72
N VAL A 409 24.26 26.10 24.79
CA VAL A 409 23.03 25.29 24.82
C VAL A 409 21.99 25.85 23.85
N LEU A 410 21.82 27.16 23.77
CA LEU A 410 20.92 27.80 22.80
C LEU A 410 21.37 27.53 21.35
N ASP A 411 22.65 27.70 21.05
CA ASP A 411 23.22 27.38 19.73
C ASP A 411 23.01 25.91 19.37
N LEU A 412 23.21 25.01 20.34
CA LEU A 412 22.97 23.58 20.18
C LEU A 412 21.50 23.29 19.87
N MET A 413 20.57 23.90 20.61
CA MET A 413 19.12 23.72 20.40
C MET A 413 18.68 24.25 19.03
N ILE A 414 19.22 25.40 18.60
CA ILE A 414 18.98 25.95 17.26
C ILE A 414 19.53 24.99 16.19
N GLY A 415 20.78 24.56 16.32
CA GLY A 415 21.46 23.70 15.36
C GLY A 415 20.89 22.28 15.25
N ILE A 416 20.23 21.77 16.29
CA ILE A 416 19.52 20.48 16.25
C ILE A 416 18.08 20.63 15.74
N GLY A 417 17.58 21.86 15.52
CA GLY A 417 16.25 22.09 14.98
C GLY A 417 15.11 22.04 16.03
N MET A 418 15.39 22.44 17.27
CA MET A 418 14.39 22.53 18.34
C MET A 418 13.46 23.75 18.14
N ASN A 419 12.44 23.62 17.30
CA ASN A 419 11.51 24.70 16.92
C ASN A 419 10.24 24.75 17.80
N HIS A 420 10.41 24.60 19.11
CA HIS A 420 9.32 24.74 20.07
C HIS A 420 9.15 26.18 20.56
N SER A 421 7.90 26.62 20.76
CA SER A 421 7.58 28.00 21.15
C SER A 421 8.23 28.45 22.45
N ARG A 422 8.45 27.54 23.41
CA ARG A 422 9.17 27.87 24.66
C ARG A 422 10.60 28.34 24.41
N LEU A 423 11.31 27.74 23.44
CA LEU A 423 12.65 28.18 23.07
C LEU A 423 12.60 29.56 22.42
N THR A 424 11.65 29.76 21.48
CA THR A 424 11.45 31.06 20.82
C THR A 424 11.16 32.17 21.83
N VAL A 425 10.26 31.92 22.79
CA VAL A 425 9.92 32.89 23.85
C VAL A 425 11.14 33.17 24.73
N TYR A 426 11.90 32.15 25.12
CA TYR A 426 13.10 32.34 25.93
C TYR A 426 14.12 33.21 25.22
N TYR A 427 14.46 32.84 23.98
CA TYR A 427 15.47 33.53 23.17
C TYR A 427 15.08 34.99 22.90
N THR A 428 13.84 35.22 22.49
CA THR A 428 13.34 36.58 22.21
C THR A 428 13.24 37.44 23.48
N THR A 429 12.93 36.84 24.64
CA THR A 429 12.92 37.56 25.93
C THR A 429 14.33 37.93 26.37
N LEU A 430 15.29 37.02 26.24
CA LEU A 430 16.71 37.29 26.50
C LEU A 430 17.23 38.44 25.64
N MET A 431 16.89 38.43 24.35
CA MET A 431 17.24 39.52 23.42
C MET A 431 16.58 40.85 23.80
N LYS A 432 15.28 40.85 24.15
CA LYS A 432 14.57 42.07 24.57
C LYS A 432 15.21 42.69 25.80
N ASN A 433 15.50 41.88 26.82
CA ASN A 433 16.14 42.33 28.06
C ASN A 433 17.55 42.88 27.79
N THR A 434 18.30 42.25 26.88
CA THR A 434 19.63 42.73 26.47
C THR A 434 19.55 44.07 25.70
N CYS A 435 18.50 44.25 24.93
CA CYS A 435 18.23 45.49 24.19
C CYS A 435 17.66 46.63 25.05
N GLU A 436 17.18 46.34 26.26
CA GLU A 436 16.51 47.30 27.12
C GLU A 436 17.48 48.42 27.55
N GLY A 437 17.09 49.67 27.32
CA GLY A 437 17.91 50.84 27.65
C GLY A 437 19.08 51.12 26.69
N LEU A 438 19.29 50.32 25.63
CA LEU A 438 20.33 50.59 24.64
C LEU A 438 19.93 51.73 23.66
N PRO A 439 20.87 52.61 23.27
CA PRO A 439 20.66 53.56 22.17
C PRO A 439 20.33 52.87 20.85
N GLU A 440 19.50 53.50 20.02
CA GLU A 440 18.95 52.91 18.79
C GLU A 440 20.01 52.28 17.86
N LEU A 441 21.08 53.00 17.55
CA LEU A 441 22.18 52.49 16.71
C LEU A 441 22.83 51.22 17.29
N LYS A 442 22.98 51.15 18.62
CA LYS A 442 23.54 49.97 19.30
C LYS A 442 22.54 48.81 19.31
N ARG A 443 21.25 49.09 19.50
CA ARG A 443 20.18 48.10 19.43
C ARG A 443 20.12 47.46 18.03
N SER A 444 20.07 48.28 16.98
CA SER A 444 20.00 47.79 15.59
C SER A 444 21.24 46.98 15.22
N LYS A 445 22.43 47.43 15.65
CA LYS A 445 23.67 46.66 15.46
C LYS A 445 23.63 45.31 16.16
N PHE A 446 23.23 45.27 17.43
CA PHE A 446 23.12 44.03 18.20
C PHE A 446 22.10 43.05 17.60
N LEU A 447 20.94 43.55 17.15
CA LEU A 447 19.92 42.72 16.49
C LEU A 447 20.45 42.13 15.18
N LEU A 448 21.19 42.90 14.38
CA LEU A 448 21.80 42.42 13.13
C LEU A 448 22.91 41.38 13.37
N GLU A 449 23.75 41.59 14.40
CA GLU A 449 24.76 40.62 14.84
C GLU A 449 24.10 39.33 15.33
N SER A 450 23.01 39.44 16.10
CA SER A 450 22.23 38.29 16.58
C SER A 450 21.55 37.54 15.44
N GLN A 451 21.00 38.26 14.45
CA GLN A 451 20.44 37.64 13.25
C GLN A 451 21.52 36.88 12.47
N THR A 452 22.70 37.47 12.35
CA THR A 452 23.86 36.83 11.71
C THR A 452 24.25 35.56 12.46
N ALA A 453 24.33 35.61 13.80
CA ALA A 453 24.65 34.45 14.62
C ALA A 453 23.64 33.32 14.42
N VAL A 454 22.34 33.61 14.50
CA VAL A 454 21.25 32.62 14.30
C VAL A 454 21.32 31.98 12.91
N CYS A 455 21.56 32.77 11.87
CA CYS A 455 21.67 32.27 10.49
C CYS A 455 22.97 31.49 10.22
N GLN A 456 24.01 31.68 11.04
CA GLN A 456 25.31 31.01 10.90
C GLN A 456 25.46 29.77 11.80
N VAL A 457 24.46 29.48 12.65
CA VAL A 457 24.48 28.26 13.46
C VAL A 457 24.60 27.04 12.54
N SER A 458 25.59 26.20 12.82
CA SER A 458 25.82 24.98 12.03
C SER A 458 24.74 23.95 12.32
N ASN A 459 24.00 23.54 11.29
CA ASN A 459 23.02 22.46 11.40
C ASN A 459 23.72 21.15 11.81
N ARG A 460 23.23 20.55 12.89
CA ARG A 460 23.69 19.25 13.41
C ARG A 460 22.83 18.09 12.88
N THR A 461 21.62 18.40 12.44
CA THR A 461 20.70 17.48 11.78
C THR A 461 19.77 18.26 10.83
N ASN A 462 19.17 17.55 9.87
CA ASN A 462 18.11 18.08 9.01
C ASN A 462 16.71 17.85 9.61
N LEU A 463 16.62 17.19 10.77
CA LEU A 463 15.38 16.94 11.47
C LEU A 463 14.95 18.16 12.29
N ARG A 464 13.67 18.22 12.65
CA ARG A 464 13.07 19.27 13.48
C ARG A 464 12.10 18.67 14.48
N PHE A 465 11.96 19.32 15.63
CA PHE A 465 11.07 18.84 16.70
C PHE A 465 9.60 18.83 16.26
N ASP A 466 9.12 19.93 15.67
CA ASP A 466 7.76 20.08 15.16
C ASP A 466 7.81 20.23 13.64
N THR A 467 7.42 19.16 12.93
CA THR A 467 7.43 19.12 11.46
C THR A 467 6.38 20.03 10.82
N GLY A 468 5.35 20.44 11.57
CA GLY A 468 4.30 21.34 11.11
C GLY A 468 4.67 22.82 11.23
N LYS A 469 5.74 23.15 11.95
CA LYS A 469 6.21 24.53 12.13
C LYS A 469 7.39 24.88 11.23
N THR A 470 7.55 26.19 10.99
CA THR A 470 8.76 26.75 10.37
C THR A 470 9.98 26.42 11.21
N THR A 471 11.17 26.55 10.62
CA THR A 471 12.40 26.32 11.37
C THR A 471 12.57 27.37 12.46
N ILE A 472 13.30 27.03 13.52
CA ILE A 472 13.63 27.98 14.59
C ILE A 472 14.43 29.18 14.05
N VAL A 473 15.31 28.95 13.08
CA VAL A 473 16.10 30.00 12.41
C VAL A 473 15.18 30.99 11.69
N GLU A 474 14.19 30.52 10.93
CA GLU A 474 13.21 31.39 10.25
C GLU A 474 12.32 32.14 11.25
N GLU A 475 11.87 31.49 12.32
CA GLU A 475 11.01 32.10 13.33
C GLU A 475 11.74 33.24 14.08
N LEU A 476 12.97 32.98 14.53
CA LEU A 476 13.82 33.97 15.18
C LEU A 476 14.20 35.09 14.22
N SER A 477 14.58 34.77 12.98
CA SER A 477 14.93 35.78 11.96
C SER A 477 13.74 36.71 11.66
N ARG A 478 12.55 36.15 11.49
CA ARG A 478 11.31 36.92 11.29
C ARG A 478 11.03 37.83 12.47
N TRP A 479 11.19 37.33 13.70
CA TRP A 479 11.02 38.14 14.89
C TRP A 479 12.02 39.30 14.95
N ILE A 480 13.31 39.04 14.65
CA ILE A 480 14.35 40.08 14.62
C ILE A 480 14.03 41.13 13.55
N ASP A 481 13.61 40.71 12.35
CA ASP A 481 13.20 41.63 11.28
C ASP A 481 12.04 42.53 11.70
N MET A 482 11.07 41.98 12.43
CA MET A 482 9.97 42.77 12.99
C MET A 482 10.45 43.78 14.04
N GLU A 483 11.38 43.38 14.91
CA GLU A 483 11.92 44.28 15.95
C GLU A 483 12.83 45.38 15.36
N LEU A 484 13.51 45.11 14.25
CA LEU A 484 14.22 46.11 13.45
C LEU A 484 13.24 47.09 12.79
N LYS A 485 12.13 46.59 12.22
CA LYS A 485 11.09 47.41 11.56
C LYS A 485 10.19 48.18 12.50
N ARG A 486 10.12 47.79 13.78
CA ARG A 486 9.33 48.46 14.82
C ARG A 486 9.61 49.96 14.92
N ASN A 487 10.83 50.41 14.56
CA ASN A 487 11.21 51.82 14.53
C ASN A 487 10.96 52.53 13.19
N LEU A 488 10.74 51.79 12.09
CA LEU A 488 10.36 52.35 10.78
C LEU A 488 8.87 52.70 10.69
N SER A 489 8.08 52.34 11.71
CA SER A 489 6.61 52.38 11.70
C SER A 489 6.02 53.41 12.69
N LEU A 490 6.73 54.50 12.96
CA LEU A 490 6.10 55.73 13.48
C LEU A 490 5.86 56.66 12.27
N PRO A 491 4.63 56.73 11.73
CA PRO A 491 4.31 57.73 10.72
C PRO A 491 4.09 59.07 11.44
N ASP A 492 5.08 59.95 11.40
CA ASP A 492 4.88 61.41 11.51
C ASP A 492 6.21 62.17 11.21
N GLU A 493 6.88 61.84 10.11
CA GLU A 493 7.70 62.83 9.42
C GLU A 493 7.21 62.94 7.97
N PRO A 494 6.74 64.12 7.52
CA PRO A 494 6.39 64.32 6.12
C PRO A 494 7.64 64.09 5.27
N GLU A 495 7.52 63.28 4.21
CA GLU A 495 8.55 63.13 3.19
C GLU A 495 9.13 64.52 2.86
N GLU A 496 10.43 64.72 3.10
CA GLU A 496 11.09 65.99 2.79
C GLU A 496 10.82 66.35 1.31
N GLU A 497 9.95 67.34 1.10
CA GLU A 497 9.65 67.82 -0.25
C GLU A 497 10.94 68.38 -0.86
N ASN A 498 11.45 67.75 -1.93
CA ASN A 498 12.67 68.23 -2.61
C ASN A 498 12.60 69.74 -2.87
N PRO A 499 13.36 70.58 -2.15
CA PRO A 499 13.24 72.04 -2.23
C PRO A 499 13.74 72.57 -3.57
N LEU A 500 14.50 71.77 -4.31
CA LEU A 500 15.09 72.10 -5.62
C LEU A 500 14.25 71.60 -6.80
N SER A 501 13.00 71.17 -6.57
CA SER A 501 12.13 70.74 -7.67
C SER A 501 11.88 71.85 -8.70
N LEU A 502 11.88 71.47 -9.98
CA LEU A 502 11.69 72.37 -11.11
C LEU A 502 10.20 72.61 -11.36
N GLY A 503 9.79 73.88 -11.31
CA GLY A 503 8.46 74.31 -11.72
C GLY A 503 8.31 74.29 -13.24
N THR A 504 7.27 73.64 -13.75
CA THR A 504 6.98 73.61 -15.18
C THR A 504 5.65 74.30 -15.50
N ASN A 505 5.56 74.86 -16.70
CA ASN A 505 4.28 75.35 -17.25
C ASN A 505 3.47 74.24 -17.94
N LEU A 506 3.78 72.97 -17.67
CA LEU A 506 3.16 71.79 -18.29
C LEU A 506 2.12 71.19 -17.34
N ASN A 507 1.01 70.69 -17.87
CA ASN A 507 0.13 69.83 -17.06
C ASN A 507 0.76 68.45 -16.85
N ALA A 508 0.17 67.62 -15.97
CA ALA A 508 0.72 66.30 -15.65
C ALA A 508 0.94 65.38 -16.87
N GLY A 509 0.05 65.42 -17.86
CA GLY A 509 0.19 64.62 -19.07
C GLY A 509 1.30 65.13 -19.99
N GLN A 510 1.36 66.45 -20.19
CA GLN A 510 2.40 67.09 -20.98
C GLN A 510 3.78 66.91 -20.35
N LEU A 511 3.89 67.01 -19.03
CA LEU A 511 5.13 66.80 -18.30
C LEU A 511 5.59 65.33 -18.44
N ALA A 512 4.70 64.37 -18.20
CA ALA A 512 5.03 62.95 -18.34
C ALA A 512 5.53 62.63 -19.75
N TYR A 513 4.83 63.11 -20.79
CA TYR A 513 5.24 62.89 -22.17
C TYR A 513 6.54 63.63 -22.54
N TRP A 514 6.73 64.86 -22.06
CA TRP A 514 7.97 65.63 -22.25
C TRP A 514 9.19 64.94 -21.65
N GLN A 515 9.04 64.38 -20.46
CA GLN A 515 10.10 63.62 -19.79
C GLN A 515 10.36 62.29 -20.51
N LYS A 516 9.31 61.61 -20.96
CA LYS A 516 9.44 60.38 -21.76
C LYS A 516 10.17 60.62 -23.08
N LEU A 517 9.87 61.71 -23.78
CA LEU A 517 10.53 62.08 -25.03
C LEU A 517 12.05 62.23 -24.84
N GLN A 518 12.47 62.92 -23.77
CA GLN A 518 13.88 63.08 -23.43
C GLN A 518 14.55 61.74 -23.08
N LEU A 519 13.85 60.88 -22.34
CA LEU A 519 14.31 59.52 -22.03
C LEU A 519 14.51 58.69 -23.31
N ASP A 520 13.54 58.71 -24.23
CA ASP A 520 13.57 57.93 -25.47
C ASP A 520 14.64 58.40 -26.46
N HIS A 521 15.00 59.68 -26.40
CA HIS A 521 16.04 60.27 -27.24
C HIS A 521 17.39 60.40 -26.54
N GLY A 522 17.60 59.69 -25.41
CA GLY A 522 18.91 59.52 -24.79
C GLY A 522 19.45 60.77 -24.10
N ILE A 523 18.59 61.72 -23.70
CA ILE A 523 18.99 62.88 -22.88
C ILE A 523 19.41 62.45 -21.47
N TYR A 524 18.91 61.29 -21.00
CA TYR A 524 19.26 60.70 -19.72
C TYR A 524 20.14 59.46 -19.94
N GLU A 525 21.25 59.34 -19.21
CA GLU A 525 22.20 58.22 -19.29
C GLU A 525 21.80 57.01 -18.43
N GLU A 526 20.84 57.17 -17.52
CA GLU A 526 20.51 56.14 -16.51
C GLU A 526 19.56 55.05 -17.04
N VAL A 527 19.88 53.77 -16.78
CA VAL A 527 18.92 52.67 -16.96
C VAL A 527 17.92 52.68 -15.80
N THR A 528 16.81 53.39 -15.97
CA THR A 528 15.71 53.41 -15.00
C THR A 528 14.53 52.58 -15.49
N THR A 529 14.03 51.69 -14.62
CA THR A 529 12.71 51.09 -14.84
C THR A 529 11.66 52.21 -14.94
N LEU A 530 10.55 51.98 -15.67
CA LEU A 530 9.49 52.99 -15.80
C LEU A 530 8.92 53.44 -14.45
N ASP A 531 8.98 52.59 -13.42
CA ASP A 531 8.60 52.93 -12.04
C ASP A 531 9.58 53.93 -11.43
N GLN A 532 10.87 53.59 -11.40
CA GLN A 532 11.91 54.50 -10.89
C GLN A 532 11.97 55.82 -11.66
N PHE A 533 11.74 55.79 -12.97
CA PHE A 533 11.66 57.00 -13.79
C PHE A 533 10.48 57.89 -13.37
N SER A 534 9.30 57.28 -13.15
CA SER A 534 8.10 58.01 -12.75
C SER A 534 8.23 58.61 -11.35
N ASP A 535 8.88 57.90 -10.42
CA ASP A 535 9.23 58.40 -9.09
C ASP A 535 10.17 59.61 -9.18
N LYS A 536 11.22 59.51 -9.99
CA LYS A 536 12.15 60.64 -10.22
C LYS A 536 11.45 61.85 -10.83
N VAL A 537 10.53 61.66 -11.77
CA VAL A 537 9.77 62.77 -12.35
C VAL A 537 8.83 63.40 -11.31
N SER A 538 8.14 62.58 -10.52
CA SER A 538 7.24 63.04 -9.44
C SER A 538 7.99 63.84 -8.37
N HIS A 539 9.18 63.39 -8.00
CA HIS A 539 9.98 64.00 -6.95
C HIS A 539 10.69 65.28 -7.41
N ASN A 540 11.05 65.39 -8.69
CA ASN A 540 11.87 66.50 -9.20
C ASN A 540 11.10 67.59 -9.95
N PHE A 541 9.85 67.35 -10.37
CA PHE A 541 9.09 68.31 -11.18
C PHE A 541 7.72 68.67 -10.59
N LYS A 542 7.37 69.95 -10.66
CA LYS A 542 6.04 70.49 -10.36
C LYS A 542 5.31 70.81 -11.67
N ILE A 543 4.03 70.47 -11.73
CA ILE A 543 3.14 70.81 -12.86
C ILE A 543 2.69 72.27 -12.77
N ARG A 544 2.06 72.75 -13.84
CA ARG A 544 1.44 74.09 -13.89
C ARG A 544 0.54 74.28 -12.67
N GLY A 545 0.78 75.35 -11.93
CA GLY A 545 0.08 75.63 -10.66
C GLY A 545 0.82 75.16 -9.40
N GLY A 546 2.02 74.59 -9.53
CA GLY A 546 2.92 74.31 -8.41
C GLY A 546 2.71 72.97 -7.70
N ALA A 547 1.67 72.22 -8.05
CA ALA A 547 1.42 70.87 -7.53
C ALA A 547 2.42 69.84 -8.10
N ARG A 548 2.62 68.73 -7.38
CA ARG A 548 3.33 67.55 -7.90
C ARG A 548 2.33 66.51 -8.41
N ALA A 549 2.66 65.87 -9.53
CA ALA A 549 1.91 64.70 -9.97
C ALA A 549 2.47 63.45 -9.29
N SER A 550 1.63 62.55 -8.77
CA SER A 550 2.10 61.28 -8.19
C SER A 550 2.83 60.43 -9.24
N ALA A 551 3.77 59.60 -8.81
CA ALA A 551 4.49 58.69 -9.69
C ALA A 551 3.55 57.78 -10.51
N SER A 552 2.50 57.26 -9.88
CA SER A 552 1.44 56.48 -10.57
C SER A 552 0.74 57.28 -11.67
N SER A 553 0.47 58.56 -11.43
CA SER A 553 -0.17 59.48 -12.37
C SER A 553 0.76 59.85 -13.54
N VAL A 554 2.07 59.96 -13.28
CA VAL A 554 3.11 60.17 -14.32
C VAL A 554 3.21 58.93 -15.20
N LYS A 555 3.38 57.75 -14.61
CA LYS A 555 3.54 56.48 -15.32
C LYS A 555 2.40 56.22 -16.30
N SER A 556 1.16 56.46 -15.87
CA SER A 556 -0.03 56.23 -16.70
C SER A 556 -0.15 57.18 -17.89
N LYS A 557 0.62 58.27 -17.93
CA LYS A 557 0.55 59.35 -18.93
C LYS A 557 1.80 59.48 -19.80
N LEU A 558 2.78 58.58 -19.63
CA LEU A 558 3.99 58.55 -20.48
C LEU A 558 3.64 58.31 -21.97
N TYR A 559 2.54 57.60 -22.24
CA TYR A 559 2.08 57.30 -23.60
C TYR A 559 0.85 58.16 -23.95
N PRO A 560 0.95 59.07 -24.93
CA PRO A 560 -0.12 59.99 -25.29
C PRO A 560 -1.26 59.25 -25.98
N LYS A 561 -2.51 59.50 -25.54
CA LYS A 561 -3.73 58.92 -26.16
C LYS A 561 -4.50 59.88 -27.08
N ILE A 562 -4.29 61.19 -26.95
CA ILE A 562 -5.04 62.23 -27.66
C ILE A 562 -4.07 63.31 -28.15
N GLU A 563 -3.93 63.43 -29.47
CA GLU A 563 -2.95 64.30 -30.15
C GLU A 563 -3.14 65.80 -29.81
N VAL A 564 -4.38 66.24 -29.63
CA VAL A 564 -4.75 67.64 -29.32
C VAL A 564 -4.09 68.16 -28.04
N ASN A 565 -3.85 67.30 -27.04
CA ASN A 565 -3.31 67.70 -25.72
C ASN A 565 -1.81 68.01 -25.73
N TYR A 566 -1.09 67.58 -26.78
CA TYR A 566 0.37 67.71 -26.89
C TYR A 566 0.80 68.70 -27.97
N ARG A 567 -0.14 69.26 -28.73
CA ARG A 567 0.09 70.36 -29.68
C ARG A 567 0.89 71.53 -29.07
N PRO A 568 0.69 71.95 -27.81
CA PRO A 568 1.50 73.01 -27.20
C PRO A 568 2.98 72.64 -26.97
N LEU A 569 3.33 71.36 -26.93
CA LEU A 569 4.73 70.91 -26.83
C LEU A 569 5.44 71.04 -28.17
N ARG A 570 4.73 70.78 -29.28
CA ARG A 570 5.28 70.89 -30.64
C ARG A 570 5.80 72.31 -30.91
N GLU A 571 5.02 73.33 -30.60
CA GLU A 571 5.44 74.73 -30.77
C GLU A 571 6.69 75.08 -29.95
N LYS A 572 6.86 74.46 -28.76
CA LYS A 572 8.06 74.64 -27.92
C LYS A 572 9.28 73.93 -28.52
N LEU A 573 9.11 72.71 -29.01
CA LEU A 573 10.17 71.93 -29.65
C LEU A 573 10.64 72.57 -30.95
N GLU A 574 9.71 73.08 -31.78
CA GLU A 574 10.05 73.79 -33.02
C GLU A 574 10.90 75.03 -32.74
N LYS A 575 10.55 75.83 -31.72
CA LYS A 575 11.38 76.97 -31.29
C LYS A 575 12.75 76.56 -30.79
N MET A 576 12.83 75.52 -29.94
CA MET A 576 14.11 75.00 -29.47
C MET A 576 14.98 74.50 -30.65
N LEU A 577 14.37 73.81 -31.61
CA LEU A 577 15.06 73.34 -32.81
C LEU A 577 15.57 74.50 -33.67
N ASP A 578 14.77 75.55 -33.84
CA ASP A 578 15.17 76.73 -34.60
C ASP A 578 16.33 77.47 -33.90
N GLU A 579 16.32 77.57 -32.57
CA GLU A 579 17.46 78.10 -31.79
C GLU A 579 18.70 77.22 -31.95
N VAL A 580 18.58 75.90 -31.84
CA VAL A 580 19.70 74.97 -32.07
C VAL A 580 20.25 75.13 -33.48
N LYS A 581 19.41 75.31 -34.51
CA LYS A 581 19.87 75.56 -35.89
C LYS A 581 20.53 76.94 -36.05
N LEU A 582 20.08 77.94 -35.30
CA LEU A 582 20.62 79.30 -35.35
C LEU A 582 22.05 79.37 -34.78
N TYR A 583 22.32 78.62 -33.71
CA TYR A 583 23.61 78.59 -33.00
C TYR A 583 24.47 77.35 -33.30
N GLY A 584 23.95 76.40 -34.08
CA GLY A 584 24.57 75.11 -34.39
C GLY A 584 25.37 75.06 -35.69
N ASN A 585 25.65 76.23 -36.30
CA ASN A 585 26.64 76.38 -37.38
C ASN A 585 27.95 76.94 -36.83
#